data_AF-A0AAU2BJP9-F1
#
_entry.id   AF-A0AAU2BJP9-F1
#
_cell.length_a   1.000
_cell.length_b   1.000
_cell.length_c   1.000
_cell.angle_alpha   90.00
_cell.angle_beta   90.00
_cell.angle_gamma   90.00
#
_symmetry.space_group_name_H-M   'P 1'
#
loop_
_entity.id
_entity.type
_entity.pdbx_description
1 polymer ?
#
loop_
_entity_poly.entity_id
_entity_poly.type
_entity_poly.pdbx_seq_one_letter_code
_entity_poly.pdbx_strand_id
1 'polypeptide(L)'
;MSSLTGSEKSTKRVRSMGRYEWERELWNCPDIPAAYKGVLTALSFFSDFETGRNARPGESLLQEVTCASRSTVNRALRYGREEGWLHRNWTGGGTKKDESGKRLADEYWLTIPRHGHGHELDDVKRRI
;
A
#
# COMPACT_ATOMS: atom_id res chain seq x y z
N MET A 1 -27.94 40.56 0.93
CA MET A 1 -26.73 39.99 0.30
C MET A 1 -26.13 39.00 1.28
N SER A 2 -26.49 37.72 1.18
CA SER A 2 -26.00 36.68 2.10
C SER A 2 -25.29 35.61 1.29
N SER A 3 -23.98 35.74 1.19
CA SER A 3 -23.09 34.72 0.65
C SER A 3 -22.09 34.36 1.75
N LEU A 4 -22.22 33.18 2.33
CA LEU A 4 -21.11 32.48 2.98
C LEU A 4 -21.17 31.02 2.56
N THR A 5 -20.62 30.78 1.38
CA THR A 5 -20.12 29.49 0.92
C THR A 5 -18.84 29.15 1.69
N GLY A 6 -18.77 27.94 2.25
CA GLY A 6 -17.57 27.49 2.95
C GLY A 6 -17.65 26.04 3.41
N SER A 7 -18.01 25.11 2.52
CA SER A 7 -17.82 23.68 2.78
C SER A 7 -16.32 23.35 2.64
N GLU A 8 -15.53 23.59 3.68
CA GLU A 8 -14.16 23.08 3.77
C GLU A 8 -14.19 21.54 3.80
N LYS A 9 -13.92 20.93 2.64
CA LYS A 9 -13.57 19.51 2.58
C LYS A 9 -12.23 19.35 3.29
N SER A 10 -12.25 18.92 4.56
CA SER A 10 -11.07 18.48 5.29
C SER A 10 -10.42 17.31 4.54
N THR A 11 -9.42 17.61 3.71
CA THR A 11 -8.59 16.61 3.06
C THR A 11 -7.69 15.99 4.13
N LYS A 12 -8.16 14.88 4.71
CA LYS A 12 -7.41 14.07 5.67
C LYS A 12 -6.02 13.77 5.07
N ARG A 13 -4.97 14.39 5.61
CA ARG A 13 -3.59 14.16 5.15
C ARG A 13 -3.23 12.69 5.38
N VAL A 14 -2.95 11.98 4.30
CA VAL A 14 -2.46 10.60 4.37
C VAL A 14 -1.02 10.62 4.88
N ARG A 15 -0.75 9.88 5.96
CA ARG A 15 0.59 9.73 6.53
C ARG A 15 1.23 8.47 5.94
N SER A 16 2.26 8.65 5.12
CA SER A 16 3.13 7.55 4.69
C SER A 16 4.13 7.19 5.79
N MET A 17 4.66 5.98 5.73
CA MET A 17 5.59 5.41 6.72
C MET A 17 6.82 4.87 6.02
N GLY A 18 7.99 5.00 6.66
CA GLY A 18 9.23 4.42 6.14
C GLY A 18 9.11 2.91 5.98
N ARG A 19 9.85 2.36 5.01
CA ARG A 19 9.73 0.96 4.58
C ARG A 19 9.92 -0.02 5.73
N TYR A 20 10.96 0.16 6.55
CA TYR A 20 11.26 -0.77 7.65
C TYR A 20 10.12 -0.85 8.67
N GLU A 21 9.62 0.30 9.12
CA GLU A 21 8.51 0.36 10.09
C GLU A 21 7.24 -0.26 9.50
N TRP A 22 6.95 0.06 8.24
CA TRP A 22 5.80 -0.49 7.55
C TRP A 22 5.88 -2.02 7.38
N GLU A 23 7.03 -2.56 6.96
CA GLU A 23 7.22 -4.01 6.81
C GLU A 23 7.05 -4.73 8.15
N ARG A 24 7.61 -4.17 9.23
CA ARG A 24 7.47 -4.72 10.58
C ARG A 24 6.00 -4.80 10.98
N GLU A 25 5.22 -3.73 10.81
CA GLU A 25 3.79 -3.74 11.16
C GLU A 25 2.99 -4.68 10.26
N LEU A 26 3.29 -4.73 8.96
CA LEU A 26 2.65 -5.66 8.01
C LEU A 26 2.85 -7.12 8.45
N TRP A 27 4.08 -7.48 8.81
CA TRP A 27 4.40 -8.84 9.24
C TRP A 27 3.77 -9.19 10.59
N ASN A 28 3.65 -8.22 11.50
CA ASN A 28 3.01 -8.39 12.80
C ASN A 28 1.47 -8.40 12.74
N CYS A 29 0.85 -7.92 11.66
CA CYS A 29 -0.62 -7.93 11.55
C CYS A 29 -1.14 -9.36 11.29
N PRO A 30 -2.00 -9.92 12.16
CA PRO A 30 -2.52 -11.29 11.99
C PRO A 30 -3.58 -11.40 10.90
N ASP A 31 -4.25 -10.29 10.54
CA ASP A 31 -5.41 -10.29 9.66
C ASP A 31 -5.05 -10.35 8.18
N ILE A 32 -3.77 -10.13 7.82
CA ILE A 32 -3.32 -10.15 6.43
C ILE A 32 -2.99 -11.58 6.00
N PRO A 33 -3.63 -12.11 4.93
CA PRO A 33 -3.27 -13.41 4.37
C PRO A 33 -1.79 -13.48 4.00
N ALA A 34 -1.12 -14.61 4.29
CA ALA A 34 0.31 -14.79 4.06
C ALA A 34 0.74 -14.51 2.59
N ALA A 35 -0.08 -14.96 1.62
CA ALA A 35 0.17 -14.68 0.20
C ALA A 35 0.10 -13.18 -0.13
N TYR A 36 -0.72 -12.41 0.58
CA TYR A 36 -0.83 -10.96 0.38
C TYR A 36 0.34 -10.25 1.04
N LYS A 37 0.81 -10.70 2.22
CA LYS A 37 2.04 -10.20 2.84
C LYS A 37 3.21 -10.27 1.86
N GLY A 38 3.40 -11.40 1.18
CA GLY A 38 4.46 -11.56 0.18
C GLY A 38 4.41 -10.51 -0.94
N VAL A 39 3.23 -10.27 -1.52
CA VAL A 39 3.07 -9.26 -2.58
C VAL A 39 3.25 -7.83 -2.06
N LEU A 40 2.68 -7.53 -0.89
CA LEU A 40 2.75 -6.21 -0.27
C LEU A 40 4.19 -5.88 0.15
N THR A 41 4.94 -6.84 0.71
CA THR A 41 6.38 -6.69 0.96
C THR A 41 7.17 -6.53 -0.33
N ALA A 42 6.87 -7.28 -1.40
CA ALA A 42 7.58 -7.07 -2.67
C ALA A 42 7.34 -5.66 -3.24
N LEU A 43 6.17 -5.06 -3.05
CA LEU A 43 5.90 -3.68 -3.46
C LEU A 43 6.77 -2.67 -2.70
N SER A 44 7.07 -2.90 -1.42
CA SER A 44 7.89 -1.98 -0.62
C SER A 44 9.30 -1.81 -1.18
N PHE A 45 9.81 -2.81 -1.92
CA PHE A 45 11.16 -2.78 -2.52
C PHE A 45 11.31 -1.65 -3.54
N PHE A 46 10.19 -1.17 -4.07
CA PHE A 46 10.12 -0.10 -5.06
C PHE A 46 9.77 1.24 -4.45
N SER A 47 9.62 1.32 -3.12
CA SER A 47 9.36 2.55 -2.39
C SER A 47 10.66 3.20 -1.90
N ASP A 48 10.63 4.51 -1.73
CA ASP A 48 11.69 5.24 -1.03
C ASP A 48 11.82 4.73 0.40
N PHE A 49 13.01 4.29 0.79
CA PHE A 49 13.23 3.63 2.07
C PHE A 49 12.78 4.46 3.29
N GLU A 50 13.13 5.74 3.33
CA GLU A 50 12.84 6.64 4.45
C GLU A 50 11.38 7.08 4.52
N THR A 51 10.71 7.22 3.37
CA THR A 51 9.38 7.86 3.31
C THR A 51 8.24 6.90 2.99
N GLY A 52 8.58 5.73 2.44
CA GLY A 52 7.65 4.74 1.90
C GLY A 52 6.83 5.25 0.72
N ARG A 53 7.33 6.21 -0.04
CA ARG A 53 6.61 6.80 -1.19
C ARG A 53 7.14 6.27 -2.52
N ASN A 54 6.52 6.70 -3.61
CA ASN A 54 6.99 6.48 -4.97
C ASN A 54 7.08 5.01 -5.43
N ALA A 55 6.33 4.10 -4.82
CA ALA A 55 6.30 2.69 -5.24
C ALA A 55 5.57 2.52 -6.58
N ARG A 56 6.31 2.16 -7.64
CA ARG A 56 5.81 2.06 -9.03
C ARG A 56 6.27 0.80 -9.81
N PRO A 57 6.23 -0.43 -9.25
CA PRO A 57 6.75 -1.62 -9.96
C PRO A 57 5.91 -2.07 -11.17
N GLY A 58 4.62 -1.72 -11.22
CA GLY A 58 3.68 -2.32 -12.17
C GLY A 58 3.39 -3.81 -11.88
N GLU A 59 2.30 -4.33 -12.46
CA GLU A 59 1.83 -5.70 -12.16
C GLU A 59 2.82 -6.79 -12.63
N SER A 60 3.50 -6.60 -13.76
CA SER A 60 4.41 -7.60 -14.33
C SER A 60 5.61 -7.86 -13.43
N LEU A 61 6.23 -6.80 -12.90
CA LEU A 61 7.41 -6.91 -12.05
C LEU A 61 7.06 -7.52 -10.69
N LEU A 62 5.88 -7.18 -10.14
CA LEU A 62 5.39 -7.84 -8.93
C LEU A 62 5.16 -9.33 -9.13
N GLN A 63 4.62 -9.76 -10.27
CA GLN A 63 4.46 -11.19 -10.57
C GLN A 63 5.82 -11.89 -10.66
N GLU A 64 6.81 -11.27 -11.29
CA GLU A 64 8.17 -11.80 -11.40
C GLU A 64 8.83 -11.97 -10.04
N VAL A 65 8.81 -10.91 -9.21
CA VAL A 65 9.47 -10.92 -7.89
C VAL A 65 8.79 -11.89 -6.91
N THR A 66 7.47 -12.05 -7.01
CA THR A 66 6.69 -12.86 -6.04
C THR A 66 6.37 -14.27 -6.54
N CYS A 67 6.65 -14.57 -7.81
CA CYS A 67 6.13 -15.73 -8.53
C CYS A 67 4.60 -15.90 -8.43
N ALA A 68 3.87 -14.85 -8.06
CA ALA A 68 2.43 -14.90 -7.87
C ALA A 68 1.69 -14.71 -9.20
N SER A 69 0.49 -15.28 -9.30
CA SER A 69 -0.37 -15.02 -10.46
C SER A 69 -0.78 -13.54 -10.52
N ARG A 70 -1.07 -13.04 -11.72
CA ARG A 70 -1.67 -11.71 -11.92
C ARG A 70 -2.89 -11.47 -11.04
N SER A 71 -3.75 -12.47 -10.90
CA SER A 71 -4.96 -12.36 -10.08
C SER A 71 -4.65 -12.18 -8.60
N THR A 72 -3.63 -12.88 -8.10
CA THR A 72 -3.14 -12.75 -6.72
C THR A 72 -2.56 -11.36 -6.48
N VAL A 73 -1.72 -10.87 -7.40
CA VAL A 73 -1.15 -9.52 -7.30
C VAL A 73 -2.25 -8.46 -7.24
N ASN A 74 -3.22 -8.52 -8.16
CA ASN A 74 -4.31 -7.55 -8.20
C ASN A 74 -5.20 -7.59 -6.96
N ARG A 75 -5.48 -8.78 -6.43
CA ARG A 75 -6.22 -8.94 -5.18
C ARG A 75 -5.45 -8.39 -3.97
N ALA A 76 -4.15 -8.66 -3.88
CA ALA A 76 -3.32 -8.14 -2.79
C ALA A 76 -3.20 -6.61 -2.83
N LEU A 77 -3.00 -6.01 -4.01
CA LEU A 77 -2.97 -4.54 -4.16
C LEU A 77 -4.32 -3.89 -3.86
N ARG A 78 -5.42 -4.55 -4.24
CA ARG A 78 -6.77 -4.10 -3.88
C ARG A 78 -6.98 -4.17 -2.37
N TYR A 79 -6.68 -5.32 -1.76
CA TYR A 79 -6.75 -5.52 -0.31
C TYR A 79 -5.92 -4.47 0.43
N GLY A 80 -4.66 -4.27 0.06
CA GLY A 80 -3.80 -3.29 0.72
C GLY A 80 -4.37 -1.87 0.68
N ARG A 81 -5.08 -1.50 -0.40
CA ARG A 81 -5.77 -0.20 -0.46
C ARG A 81 -7.04 -0.14 0.38
N GLU A 82 -7.87 -1.17 0.31
CA GLU A 82 -9.15 -1.23 1.03
C GLU A 82 -8.91 -1.27 2.55
N GLU A 83 -7.90 -2.00 3.00
CA GLU A 83 -7.50 -2.12 4.40
C GLU A 83 -6.53 -1.02 4.87
N GLY A 84 -6.14 -0.08 4.00
CA GLY A 84 -5.34 1.08 4.37
C GLY A 84 -3.85 0.83 4.59
N TRP A 85 -3.31 -0.31 4.15
CA TRP A 85 -1.87 -0.58 4.07
C TRP A 85 -1.17 0.15 2.93
N LEU A 86 -1.92 0.51 1.89
CA LEU A 86 -1.45 1.25 0.73
C LEU A 86 -2.36 2.45 0.47
N HIS A 87 -1.75 3.60 0.20
CA HIS A 87 -2.44 4.71 -0.42
C HIS A 87 -2.02 4.83 -1.88
N ARG A 88 -2.97 4.78 -2.81
CA ARG A 88 -2.69 5.06 -4.21
C ARG A 88 -2.65 6.57 -4.43
N ASN A 89 -1.44 7.11 -4.52
CA ASN A 89 -1.21 8.54 -4.75
C ASN A 89 -1.49 8.94 -6.20
N TRP A 90 -1.16 8.07 -7.15
CA TRP A 90 -1.36 8.34 -8.56
C TRP A 90 -1.77 7.08 -9.33
N THR A 91 -2.59 7.25 -10.37
CA THR A 91 -3.00 6.17 -11.26
C THR A 91 -2.25 6.29 -12.58
N GLY A 92 -1.50 5.26 -12.95
CA GLY A 92 -0.65 5.28 -14.15
C GLY A 92 -1.37 5.11 -15.48
N GLY A 93 -2.70 5.14 -15.45
CA GLY A 93 -3.57 4.85 -16.57
C GLY A 93 -4.48 5.99 -17.01
N GLY A 94 -4.00 7.24 -17.01
CA GLY A 94 -4.62 8.30 -17.83
C GLY A 94 -4.35 8.09 -19.33
N THR A 95 -4.42 9.17 -20.14
CA THR A 95 -4.07 9.16 -21.58
C THR A 95 -2.59 8.88 -21.87
N LYS A 96 -1.72 8.92 -20.85
CA LYS A 96 -0.28 8.75 -21.03
C LYS A 96 0.08 7.26 -21.06
N LYS A 97 0.78 6.89 -22.13
CA LYS A 97 1.42 5.60 -22.34
C LYS A 97 2.93 5.82 -22.38
N ASP A 98 3.71 4.80 -22.06
CA ASP A 98 5.13 4.80 -22.39
C ASP A 98 5.34 4.73 -23.92
N GLU A 99 6.59 4.83 -24.36
CA GLU A 99 6.98 4.74 -25.77
C GLU A 99 6.55 3.41 -26.43
N SER A 100 6.30 2.38 -25.62
CA SER A 100 5.82 1.06 -26.05
C SER A 100 4.28 0.95 -26.06
N GLY A 101 3.57 2.03 -25.74
CA GLY A 101 2.10 2.04 -25.70
C GLY A 101 1.49 1.38 -24.45
N LYS A 102 2.30 1.00 -23.46
CA LYS A 102 1.85 0.39 -22.20
C LYS A 102 1.44 1.49 -21.21
N ARG A 103 0.43 1.19 -20.39
CA ARG A 103 0.03 2.09 -19.30
C ARG A 103 1.16 2.17 -18.28
N LEU A 104 1.39 3.37 -17.76
CA LEU A 104 2.33 3.57 -16.67
C LEU A 104 1.80 2.86 -15.40
N ALA A 105 2.71 2.53 -14.49
CA ALA A 105 2.34 1.89 -13.23
C ALA A 105 1.65 2.89 -12.29
N ASP A 106 0.67 2.41 -11.51
CA ASP A 106 0.14 3.17 -10.37
C ASP A 106 1.27 3.46 -9.37
N GLU A 107 1.17 4.63 -8.71
CA GLU A 107 2.05 4.98 -7.61
C GLU A 107 1.36 4.72 -6.27
N TYR A 108 2.07 4.01 -5.40
CA TYR A 108 1.63 3.71 -4.05
C TYR A 108 2.54 4.36 -3.01
N TRP A 109 1.92 4.77 -1.92
CA TRP A 109 2.59 5.10 -0.66
C TRP A 109 2.26 4.02 0.37
N LEU A 110 3.25 3.64 1.15
CA LEU A 110 3.14 2.72 2.27
C LEU A 110 2.48 3.44 3.43
N THR A 111 1.37 2.90 3.94
CA THR A 111 0.61 3.48 5.05
C THR A 111 0.33 2.40 6.11
N ILE A 112 0.19 2.81 7.36
CA ILE A 112 -0.21 1.90 8.44
C ILE A 112 -1.65 2.26 8.82
N PRO A 113 -2.60 1.32 8.64
CA PRO A 113 -3.98 1.55 9.07
C PRO A 113 -4.09 1.61 10.59
N ARG A 114 -5.13 2.28 11.08
CA ARG A 114 -5.45 2.26 12.51
C ARG A 114 -6.30 1.02 12.79
N HIS A 115 -5.66 -0.11 13.10
CA HIS A 115 -6.36 -1.33 13.49
C HIS A 115 -6.71 -1.31 15.00
N GLY A 116 -7.84 -1.94 15.35
CA GLY A 116 -8.37 -2.00 16.72
C GLY A 116 -7.88 -3.20 17.54
N HIS A 117 -7.13 -4.11 16.95
CA HIS A 117 -6.39 -5.15 17.66
C HIS A 117 -4.99 -4.61 17.95
N GLY A 118 -4.67 -4.41 19.23
CA GLY A 118 -3.40 -3.83 19.64
C GLY A 118 -2.23 -4.61 19.07
N HIS A 119 -1.30 -3.92 18.39
CA HIS A 119 0.02 -4.45 18.05
C HIS A 119 0.91 -4.50 19.30
N GLU A 120 0.35 -4.92 20.44
CA GLU A 120 1.06 -5.01 21.71
C GLU A 120 1.80 -6.36 21.72
N LEU A 121 3.12 -6.29 21.88
CA LEU A 121 4.06 -7.42 21.80
C LEU A 121 3.83 -8.51 22.87
N ASP A 122 2.76 -8.44 23.66
CA ASP A 122 2.47 -9.33 24.79
C ASP A 122 1.77 -10.64 24.42
N ASP A 123 1.21 -10.77 23.22
CA ASP A 123 0.54 -12.01 22.80
C ASP A 123 1.50 -13.16 22.44
N VAL A 124 2.81 -12.88 22.28
CA VAL A 124 3.82 -13.93 22.04
C VAL A 124 4.10 -14.75 23.31
N LYS A 125 3.77 -14.25 24.50
CA LYS A 125 4.04 -14.96 25.77
C LYS A 125 3.02 -16.03 26.16
N ARG A 126 1.95 -16.24 25.39
CA ARG A 126 0.92 -17.26 25.73
C ARG A 126 1.03 -18.58 24.98
N ARG A 127 2.11 -18.82 24.24
CA ARG A 127 2.31 -20.05 23.46
C ARG A 127 3.69 -20.71 23.65
N ILE A 128 4.30 -20.54 24.82
CA ILE A 128 5.45 -21.35 25.27
C ILE A 128 5.07 -22.06 26.56
#